data_AF-A0A8S2ZV81-F1
#
_entry.id   AF-A0A8S2ZV81-F1
#
_cell.length_a   1.000
_cell.length_b   1.000
_cell.length_c   1.000
_cell.angle_alpha   90.00
_cell.angle_beta   90.00
_cell.angle_gamma   90.00
#
_symmetry.space_group_name_H-M   'P 1'
#
loop_
_entity.id
_entity.type
_entity.pdbx_description
1 polymer ?
#
loop_
_entity_poly.entity_id
_entity_poly.type
_entity_poly.pdbx_seq_one_letter_code
_entity_poly.pdbx_strand_id
1 'polypeptide(L)'
;PTPTNSRLWEVQLTITDESDPQLSTLTNRIKEEVQGPTGWYRMGKLMLQVGHFDQAEELYNELLNGASDDSDRAFIYHQLG
;
A
#
# COMPACT_ATOMS: atom_id res chain seq x y z
N PRO A 1 2.38 3.83 48.25
CA PRO A 1 3.13 3.45 47.04
C PRO A 1 2.35 2.42 46.22
N THR A 2 1.82 2.82 45.06
CA THR A 2 1.14 1.92 44.13
C THR A 2 2.17 1.08 43.37
N PRO A 3 1.90 -0.21 43.10
CA PRO A 3 2.87 -1.09 42.45
C PRO A 3 2.99 -0.76 40.95
N THR A 4 4.21 -0.44 40.52
CA THR A 4 4.55 -0.19 39.12
C THR A 4 4.42 -1.49 38.32
N ASN A 5 3.45 -1.54 37.39
CA ASN A 5 3.28 -2.68 36.49
C ASN A 5 4.29 -2.60 35.35
N SER A 6 5.36 -3.39 35.43
CA SER A 6 6.50 -3.41 34.50
C SER A 6 6.19 -3.95 33.09
N ARG A 7 4.91 -4.12 32.75
CA ARG A 7 4.43 -4.61 31.45
C ARG A 7 3.67 -3.54 30.64
N LEU A 8 3.61 -2.31 31.12
CA LEU A 8 3.05 -1.19 30.37
C LEU A 8 4.16 -0.54 29.54
N TRP A 9 3.92 -0.43 28.22
CA TRP A 9 4.75 0.35 27.31
C TRP A 9 3.99 1.62 26.95
N GLU A 10 4.61 2.77 27.19
CA GLU A 10 4.09 4.07 26.76
C GLU A 10 4.57 4.33 25.33
N VAL A 11 3.63 4.44 24.40
CA VAL A 11 3.91 4.78 23.01
C VAL A 11 3.57 6.25 22.81
N GLN A 12 4.59 7.08 22.59
CA GLN A 12 4.38 8.48 22.20
C GLN A 12 4.18 8.55 20.68
N LEU A 13 2.93 8.74 20.27
CA LEU A 13 2.58 9.02 18.88
C LEU A 13 2.67 10.53 18.64
N THR A 14 3.54 10.94 17.73
CA THR A 14 3.60 12.33 17.26
C THR A 14 2.70 12.46 16.03
N ILE A 15 1.87 13.50 16.00
CA ILE A 15 1.08 13.83 14.80
C ILE A 15 2.07 14.16 13.69
N THR A 16 2.08 13.36 12.63
CA THR A 16 2.87 13.65 11.45
C THR A 16 2.16 14.72 10.64
N ASP A 17 2.81 15.88 10.48
CA ASP A 17 2.39 16.93 9.55
C ASP A 17 2.49 16.38 8.11
N GLU A 18 1.58 16.79 7.21
CA GLU A 18 1.69 16.46 5.77
C GLU A 18 3.02 16.90 5.16
N SER A 19 3.69 17.85 5.82
CA SER A 19 5.01 18.39 5.50
C SER A 19 6.19 17.57 6.04
N ASP A 20 5.95 16.43 6.70
CA ASP A 20 7.04 15.61 7.26
C ASP A 20 8.02 15.17 6.14
N PRO A 21 9.28 15.62 6.18
CA PRO A 21 10.23 15.34 5.11
C PRO A 21 10.50 13.84 4.93
N GLN A 22 10.45 13.06 6.01
CA GLN A 22 10.67 11.61 5.96
C GLN A 22 9.50 10.92 5.26
N LEU A 23 8.26 11.30 5.58
CA LEU A 23 7.08 10.78 4.88
C LEU A 23 7.06 11.20 3.41
N SER A 24 7.46 12.44 3.11
CA SER A 24 7.58 12.92 1.73
C SER A 24 8.62 12.13 0.94
N THR A 25 9.82 11.92 1.50
CA THR A 25 10.87 11.11 0.87
C THR A 25 10.42 9.66 0.65
N LEU A 26 9.82 9.04 1.66
CA LEU A 26 9.30 7.67 1.57
C LEU A 26 8.22 7.56 0.48
N THR A 27 7.28 8.51 0.46
CA THR A 27 6.18 8.53 -0.51
C THR A 27 6.70 8.73 -1.94
N ASN A 28 7.70 9.59 -2.13
CA ASN A 28 8.33 9.77 -3.43
C ASN A 28 9.07 8.52 -3.88
N ARG A 29 9.78 7.84 -2.95
CA ARG A 29 10.47 6.59 -3.25
C ARG A 29 9.50 5.49 -3.68
N ILE A 30 8.39 5.34 -2.95
CA ILE A 30 7.31 4.41 -3.31
C ILE A 30 6.76 4.72 -4.70
N LYS A 31 6.55 6.01 -5.04
CA LYS A 31 6.07 6.40 -6.38
C LYS A 31 7.05 6.04 -7.50
N GLU A 32 8.36 6.10 -7.25
CA GLU A 32 9.39 5.70 -8.21
C GLU A 32 9.43 4.19 -8.43
N GLU A 33 9.33 3.41 -7.35
CA GLU A 33 9.40 1.94 -7.38
C GLU A 33 8.11 1.33 -7.91
N VAL A 34 6.98 1.95 -7.61
CA VAL A 34 5.66 1.47 -7.95
C VAL A 34 5.15 2.19 -9.18
N GLN A 35 5.68 1.79 -10.34
CA GLN A 35 5.21 2.26 -11.64
C GLN A 35 4.00 1.45 -12.11
N GLY A 36 3.05 2.14 -12.75
CA GLY A 36 1.86 1.52 -13.32
C GLY A 36 1.06 2.50 -14.16
N PRO A 37 0.19 1.99 -15.05
CA PRO A 37 -0.53 2.83 -15.99
C PRO A 37 -1.54 3.78 -15.31
N THR A 38 -2.03 3.44 -14.12
CA THR A 38 -2.97 4.27 -13.34
C THR A 38 -2.59 4.33 -11.86
N GLY A 39 -3.28 5.18 -11.08
CA GLY A 39 -3.14 5.21 -9.62
C GLY A 39 -3.50 3.87 -8.96
N TRP A 40 -4.54 3.19 -9.46
CA TRP A 40 -5.01 1.91 -8.92
C TRP A 40 -4.01 0.78 -9.13
N TYR A 41 -3.40 0.70 -10.32
CA TYR A 41 -2.34 -0.27 -10.58
C TYR A 41 -1.13 -0.10 -9.68
N ARG A 42 -0.81 1.16 -9.35
CA ARG A 42 0.25 1.46 -8.41
C ARG A 42 -0.16 1.05 -7.00
N MET A 43 -1.39 1.33 -6.60
CA MET A 43 -1.90 0.89 -5.30
C MET A 43 -1.84 -0.63 -5.13
N GLY A 44 -2.31 -1.41 -6.11
CA GLY A 44 -2.26 -2.87 -6.05
C GLY A 44 -0.84 -3.41 -5.96
N LYS A 45 0.11 -2.86 -6.73
CA LYS A 45 1.52 -3.25 -6.65
C LYS A 45 2.14 -2.93 -5.29
N LEU A 46 1.80 -1.77 -4.72
CA LEU A 46 2.26 -1.41 -3.38
C LEU A 46 1.73 -2.41 -2.35
N MET A 47 0.43 -2.75 -2.41
CA MET A 47 -0.18 -3.75 -1.53
C MET A 47 0.54 -5.10 -1.62
N LEU A 48 0.89 -5.56 -2.83
CA LEU A 48 1.68 -6.78 -3.00
C LEU A 48 3.07 -6.67 -2.35
N GLN A 49 3.77 -5.54 -2.52
CA GLN A 49 5.10 -5.33 -1.94
C GLN A 49 5.10 -5.26 -0.42
N VAL A 50 4.05 -4.69 0.19
CA VAL A 50 3.92 -4.60 1.65
C VAL A 50 3.24 -5.83 2.27
N GLY A 51 2.88 -6.83 1.47
CA GLY A 51 2.32 -8.11 1.94
C GLY A 51 0.82 -8.12 2.20
N HIS A 52 0.08 -7.12 1.73
CA HIS A 52 -1.37 -7.01 1.82
C HIS A 52 -2.05 -7.75 0.65
N PHE A 53 -1.85 -9.07 0.58
CA PHE A 53 -2.24 -9.88 -0.59
C PHE A 53 -3.74 -9.94 -0.84
N ASP A 54 -4.55 -10.17 0.20
CA ASP A 54 -6.01 -10.26 0.08
C ASP A 54 -6.61 -8.97 -0.50
N GLN A 55 -6.12 -7.82 -0.04
CA GLN A 55 -6.57 -6.51 -0.51
C GLN A 55 -6.12 -6.22 -1.94
N ALA A 56 -4.91 -6.67 -2.30
CA ALA A 56 -4.42 -6.57 -3.67
C ALA A 56 -5.29 -7.43 -4.61
N GLU A 57 -5.62 -8.65 -4.20
CA GLU A 57 -6.49 -9.55 -4.95
C GLU A 57 -7.89 -8.97 -5.15
N GLU A 58 -8.52 -8.44 -4.09
CA GLU A 58 -9.82 -7.75 -4.17
C GLU A 58 -9.76 -6.60 -5.19
N LEU A 59 -8.76 -5.72 -5.07
CA LEU A 59 -8.59 -4.58 -5.97
C LEU A 59 -8.38 -5.02 -7.43
N TYR A 60 -7.53 -6.02 -7.68
CA TYR A 60 -7.27 -6.50 -9.03
C TYR A 60 -8.49 -7.17 -9.65
N ASN A 61 -9.31 -7.88 -8.87
CA ASN A 61 -10.58 -8.43 -9.33
C ASN A 61 -11.59 -7.32 -9.67
N GLU A 62 -11.65 -6.23 -8.89
CA GLU A 62 -12.47 -5.06 -9.22
C GLU A 62 -12.01 -4.40 -10.53
N LEU A 63 -10.70 -4.22 -10.73
CA LEU A 63 -10.14 -3.70 -11.96
C LEU A 63 -10.43 -4.62 -13.15
N LEU A 64 -10.37 -5.93 -12.95
CA LEU A 64 -10.66 -6.93 -14.00
C LEU A 64 -12.09 -6.83 -14.51
N ASN A 65 -13.05 -6.60 -13.61
CA ASN A 65 -14.46 -6.40 -13.96
C ASN A 65 -14.66 -5.16 -14.86
N GLY A 66 -13.79 -4.16 -14.75
CA GLY A 66 -13.83 -2.93 -15.54
C GLY A 66 -12.91 -2.91 -16.78
N ALA A 67 -12.10 -3.94 -17.01
CA ALA A 67 -11.06 -3.95 -18.03
C ALA A 67 -11.64 -3.95 -19.47
N SER A 68 -11.35 -2.91 -20.23
CA SER A 68 -11.91 -2.70 -21.58
C SER A 68 -11.16 -3.43 -22.70
N ASP A 69 -9.92 -3.85 -22.47
CA ASP A 69 -9.10 -4.51 -23.49
C ASP A 69 -8.26 -5.67 -22.94
N ASP A 70 -7.75 -6.50 -23.85
CA ASP A 70 -7.01 -7.72 -23.50
C ASP A 70 -5.61 -7.43 -22.93
N SER A 71 -5.02 -6.28 -23.24
CA SER A 71 -3.72 -5.88 -22.68
C SER A 71 -3.86 -5.57 -21.19
N ASP A 72 -4.94 -4.88 -20.82
CA ASP A 72 -5.27 -4.55 -19.45
C ASP A 72 -5.57 -5.81 -18.63
N ARG A 73 -6.35 -6.73 -19.19
CA ARG A 73 -6.61 -8.05 -18.58
C ARG A 73 -5.34 -8.86 -18.40
N ALA A 74 -4.47 -8.92 -19.41
CA ALA A 74 -3.21 -9.64 -19.33
C ALA A 74 -2.31 -9.08 -18.22
N PHE A 75 -2.28 -7.75 -18.07
CA PHE A 75 -1.54 -7.12 -16.97
C PHE A 75 -2.13 -7.50 -15.60
N ILE A 76 -3.45 -7.47 -15.44
CA ILE A 76 -4.13 -7.84 -14.20
C ILE A 76 -3.89 -9.31 -13.85
N TYR A 77 -4.07 -10.23 -14.81
CA TYR A 77 -3.82 -11.66 -14.57
C TYR A 77 -2.37 -11.93 -14.15
N HIS A 78 -1.40 -11.24 -14.73
CA HIS A 78 0.00 -11.35 -14.30
C HIS A 78 0.20 -10.96 -12.82
N GLN A 79 -0.59 -10.02 -12.28
CA GLN A 79 -0.50 -9.66 -10.85
C GLN A 79 -1.22 -10.68 -9.94
N LEU A 80 -2.28 -11.33 -10.44
CA LEU A 80 -3.06 -12.31 -9.69
C LEU A 80 -2.41 -13.71 -9.63
N GLY A 81 -1.53 -14.04 -10.58
CA GLY A 81 -0.80 -15.32 -10.63
C GLY A 81 -1.23 -16.24 -11.76
#